data_AF-A0A7R9U373-F1
#
_entry.id   AF-A0A7R9U373-F1
#
_cell.length_a   1.000
_cell.length_b   1.000
_cell.length_c   1.000
_cell.angle_alpha   90.00
_cell.angle_beta   90.00
_cell.angle_gamma   90.00
#
_symmetry.space_group_name_H-M   'P 1'
#
loop_
_entity.id
_entity.type
_entity.pdbx_description
1 polymer ?
#
loop_
_entity_poly.entity_id
_entity_poly.type
_entity_poly.pdbx_seq_one_letter_code
_entity_poly.pdbx_strand_id
1 'polypeptide(L)'
;TQGLPLYFSASSEMEKHTDPAFLNAGVMLLNMRSLRHTYKEFRSFILADDDLDWISGPGDQGAYKTFYATSTGEPHANFLPFELNWKSYWERNPMASVVHFHGPKCEKDIIPYRAMGTVAIDVFADILHTCASTGDCYSRCDEFMDYLEGPNRDRVDSLIDLLHKLDANRQAPQLAGDA
;
A
#
# COMPACT_ATOMS: atom_id res chain seq x y z
N THR A 1 -17.91 9.17 -10.92
CA THR A 1 -17.65 10.25 -11.89
C THR A 1 -16.35 9.96 -12.62
N GLN A 2 -16.29 10.10 -13.95
CA GLN A 2 -15.03 10.40 -14.63
C GLN A 2 -14.64 11.81 -14.17
N GLY A 3 -13.73 11.90 -13.22
CA GLY A 3 -13.37 13.17 -12.58
C GLY A 3 -12.34 12.94 -11.48
N LEU A 4 -11.47 13.92 -11.31
CA LEU A 4 -10.48 13.94 -10.24
C LEU A 4 -11.20 13.78 -8.89
N PRO A 5 -10.65 12.99 -7.94
CA PRO A 5 -11.34 12.70 -6.70
C PRO A 5 -11.49 13.95 -5.84
N LEU A 6 -12.55 14.01 -5.01
CA LEU A 6 -12.63 15.05 -3.99
C LEU A 6 -11.48 14.91 -3.00
N TYR A 7 -11.23 13.70 -2.50
CA TYR A 7 -10.13 13.41 -1.57
C TYR A 7 -9.11 12.45 -2.18
N PHE A 8 -9.55 11.25 -2.56
CA PHE A 8 -8.65 10.26 -3.15
C PHE A 8 -9.37 9.28 -4.07
N SER A 9 -8.58 8.58 -4.87
CA SER A 9 -8.97 7.35 -5.55
C SER A 9 -8.10 6.21 -5.04
N ALA A 10 -8.68 5.01 -4.94
CA ALA A 10 -8.00 3.79 -4.52
C ALA A 10 -8.59 2.60 -5.29
N SER A 11 -7.81 1.53 -5.42
CA SER A 11 -8.30 0.27 -6.00
C SER A 11 -8.74 -0.68 -4.89
N SER A 12 -9.16 -1.89 -5.24
CA SER A 12 -9.67 -2.87 -4.28
C SER A 12 -8.56 -3.70 -3.64
N GLU A 13 -8.80 -4.18 -2.43
CA GLU A 13 -8.04 -5.25 -1.77
C GLU A 13 -8.48 -6.64 -2.24
N MET A 14 -9.68 -6.75 -2.82
CA MET A 14 -10.30 -7.99 -3.28
C MET A 14 -10.32 -8.07 -4.81
N GLU A 15 -10.01 -9.25 -5.35
CA GLU A 15 -9.97 -9.44 -6.80
C GLU A 15 -11.34 -9.19 -7.43
N LYS A 16 -11.40 -8.33 -8.45
CA LYS A 16 -12.61 -8.00 -9.22
C LYS A 16 -13.78 -7.44 -8.39
N HIS A 17 -13.52 -6.92 -7.20
CA HIS A 17 -14.53 -6.28 -6.35
C HIS A 17 -14.42 -4.76 -6.42
N THR A 18 -15.49 -4.05 -6.79
CA THR A 18 -15.46 -2.58 -6.96
C THR A 18 -16.15 -1.80 -5.84
N ASP A 19 -16.71 -2.50 -4.85
CA ASP A 19 -17.34 -1.86 -3.69
C ASP A 19 -16.30 -1.06 -2.88
N PRO A 20 -16.58 0.22 -2.58
CA PRO A 20 -15.74 1.08 -1.75
C PRO A 20 -15.39 0.51 -0.36
N ALA A 21 -16.20 -0.40 0.19
CA ALA A 21 -15.91 -1.07 1.46
C ALA A 21 -14.62 -1.90 1.42
N PHE A 22 -14.15 -2.32 0.24
CA PHE A 22 -12.94 -3.13 0.06
C PHE A 22 -11.77 -2.33 -0.54
N LEU A 23 -11.76 -1.00 -0.39
CA LEU A 23 -10.65 -0.19 -0.91
C LEU A 23 -9.33 -0.52 -0.22
N ASN A 24 -8.26 -0.50 -1.01
CA ASN A 24 -6.89 -0.66 -0.57
C ASN A 24 -6.09 0.63 -0.66
N ALA A 25 -5.47 1.03 0.46
CA ALA A 25 -4.65 2.24 0.53
C ALA A 25 -3.23 2.10 -0.07
N GLY A 26 -2.85 0.92 -0.56
CA GLY A 26 -1.50 0.65 -1.08
C GLY A 26 -1.10 1.47 -2.30
N VAL A 27 -2.05 1.83 -3.15
CA VAL A 27 -1.84 2.76 -4.27
C VAL A 27 -3.03 3.71 -4.35
N MET A 28 -2.75 5.00 -4.26
CA MET A 28 -3.77 6.03 -4.22
C MET A 28 -3.43 7.21 -5.14
N LEU A 29 -4.46 7.77 -5.78
CA LEU A 29 -4.39 9.09 -6.40
C LEU A 29 -4.98 10.10 -5.42
N LEU A 30 -4.18 11.06 -4.97
CA LEU A 30 -4.54 11.97 -3.90
C LEU A 30 -4.82 13.39 -4.41
N ASN A 31 -5.97 13.96 -4.03
CA ASN A 31 -6.25 15.38 -4.22
C ASN A 31 -5.64 16.18 -3.06
N MET A 32 -4.37 16.55 -3.23
CA MET A 32 -3.61 17.24 -2.20
C MET A 32 -4.21 18.59 -1.80
N ARG A 33 -4.95 19.26 -2.69
CA ARG A 33 -5.63 20.50 -2.33
C ARG A 33 -6.67 20.21 -1.26
N SER A 34 -7.61 19.32 -1.50
CA SER A 34 -8.66 18.98 -0.54
C SER A 34 -8.11 18.37 0.75
N LEU A 35 -7.17 17.43 0.64
CA LEU A 35 -6.56 16.77 1.81
C LEU A 35 -5.83 17.75 2.73
N ARG A 36 -5.23 18.82 2.19
CA ARG A 36 -4.63 19.88 3.03
C ARG A 36 -5.67 20.68 3.81
N HIS A 37 -6.89 20.84 3.27
CA HIS A 37 -7.95 21.57 3.98
C HIS A 37 -8.48 20.76 5.18
N THR A 38 -8.43 19.44 5.12
CA THR A 38 -8.91 18.52 6.18
C THR A 38 -7.78 17.92 7.01
N TYR A 39 -6.53 18.33 6.78
CA TYR A 39 -5.36 17.66 7.37
C TYR A 39 -5.34 17.75 8.89
N LYS A 40 -5.72 18.89 9.47
CA LYS A 40 -5.71 19.07 10.93
C LYS A 40 -6.72 18.13 11.60
N GLU A 41 -7.91 18.05 11.03
CA GLU A 41 -9.00 17.21 11.50
C GLU A 41 -8.66 15.73 11.32
N PHE A 42 -8.10 15.35 10.17
CA PHE A 42 -7.68 13.96 9.90
C PHE A 42 -6.57 13.52 10.84
N ARG A 43 -5.56 14.38 11.07
CA ARG A 43 -4.50 14.10 12.03
C ARG A 43 -5.05 13.96 13.45
N SER A 44 -5.94 14.85 13.88
CA SER A 44 -6.56 14.75 15.21
C SER A 44 -7.41 13.49 15.34
N PHE A 45 -8.10 13.07 14.28
CA PHE A 45 -8.85 11.82 14.23
C PHE A 45 -7.94 10.59 14.42
N ILE A 46 -6.83 10.51 13.68
CA ILE A 46 -5.87 9.40 13.84
C ILE A 46 -5.28 9.37 15.25
N LEU A 47 -4.89 10.54 15.78
CA LEU A 47 -4.26 10.64 17.11
C LEU A 47 -5.23 10.49 18.28
N ALA A 48 -6.54 10.42 18.01
CA ALA A 48 -7.54 10.13 19.04
C ALA A 48 -7.77 8.62 19.23
N ASP A 49 -7.21 7.79 18.35
CA ASP A 49 -7.31 6.33 18.35
C ASP A 49 -5.94 5.72 18.59
N ASP A 50 -5.69 5.26 19.81
CA ASP A 50 -4.38 4.69 20.19
C ASP A 50 -4.12 3.33 19.54
N ASP A 51 -5.18 2.58 19.19
CA ASP A 51 -5.09 1.25 18.61
C ASP A 51 -4.97 1.29 17.07
N LEU A 52 -5.28 2.44 16.46
CA LEU A 52 -5.33 2.64 15.01
C LEU A 52 -6.25 1.60 14.35
N ASP A 53 -7.36 1.28 15.00
CA ASP A 53 -8.30 0.25 14.55
C ASP A 53 -9.72 0.78 14.51
N TRP A 54 -10.24 0.92 13.30
CA TRP A 54 -11.59 1.43 13.05
C TRP A 54 -12.49 0.32 12.53
N ILE A 55 -13.81 0.56 12.56
CA ILE A 55 -14.82 -0.36 12.00
C ILE A 55 -14.50 -0.73 10.54
N SER A 56 -13.86 0.19 9.80
CA SER A 56 -13.48 -0.03 8.40
C SER A 56 -12.14 -0.76 8.20
N GLY A 57 -11.48 -1.18 9.28
CA GLY A 57 -10.21 -1.88 9.33
C GLY A 57 -9.12 -1.11 10.07
N PRO A 58 -7.92 -1.71 10.22
CA PRO A 58 -6.80 -1.10 10.92
C PRO A 58 -5.95 -0.19 10.02
N GLY A 59 -5.09 0.59 10.67
CA GLY A 59 -4.02 1.35 10.06
C GLY A 59 -4.49 2.45 9.11
N ASP A 60 -3.64 2.83 8.17
CA ASP A 60 -3.91 3.89 7.21
C ASP A 60 -5.14 3.61 6.34
N GLN A 61 -5.30 2.37 5.86
CA GLN A 61 -6.48 1.95 5.10
C GLN A 61 -7.77 2.17 5.89
N GLY A 62 -7.79 1.74 7.16
CA GLY A 62 -8.89 1.99 8.08
C GLY A 62 -9.18 3.48 8.26
N ALA A 63 -8.14 4.26 8.56
CA ALA A 63 -8.25 5.68 8.81
C ALA A 63 -8.88 6.43 7.63
N TYR A 64 -8.41 6.16 6.40
CA TYR A 64 -8.95 6.79 5.19
C TYR A 64 -10.40 6.39 4.93
N LYS A 65 -10.74 5.11 5.09
CA LYS A 65 -12.10 4.60 4.88
C LYS A 65 -13.09 5.22 5.87
N THR A 66 -12.70 5.35 7.13
CA THR A 66 -13.56 5.86 8.19
C THR A 66 -13.67 7.39 8.18
N PHE A 67 -12.55 8.12 8.12
CA PHE A 67 -12.59 9.59 8.21
C PHE A 67 -13.26 10.24 7.00
N TYR A 68 -13.00 9.72 5.80
CA TYR A 68 -13.58 10.24 4.57
C TYR A 68 -14.85 9.48 4.17
N ALA A 69 -15.57 8.86 5.11
CA ALA A 69 -16.85 8.23 4.81
C ALA A 69 -17.93 9.27 4.43
N THR A 70 -18.86 8.87 3.56
CA THR A 70 -20.07 9.65 3.26
C THR A 70 -21.07 9.53 4.41
N SER A 71 -22.20 10.25 4.31
CA SER A 71 -23.29 10.12 5.28
C SER A 71 -23.91 8.72 5.35
N THR A 72 -23.68 7.85 4.36
CA THR A 72 -24.13 6.44 4.38
C THR A 72 -23.09 5.51 5.00
N GLY A 73 -21.93 6.02 5.40
CA GLY A 73 -20.84 5.24 5.98
C GLY A 73 -19.88 4.61 4.96
N GLU A 74 -20.13 4.80 3.66
CA GLU A 74 -19.25 4.30 2.61
C GLU A 74 -18.04 5.22 2.40
N PRO A 75 -16.82 4.71 2.15
CA PRO A 75 -15.67 5.56 1.84
C PRO A 75 -15.92 6.46 0.63
N HIS A 76 -15.69 7.77 0.78
CA HIS A 76 -15.79 8.74 -0.31
C HIS A 76 -14.54 8.72 -1.18
N ALA A 77 -14.40 7.64 -1.96
CA ALA A 77 -13.31 7.45 -2.89
C ALA A 77 -13.81 7.16 -4.30
N ASN A 78 -13.04 7.59 -5.29
CA ASN A 78 -13.21 7.11 -6.67
C ASN A 78 -12.43 5.81 -6.86
N PHE A 79 -12.92 4.93 -7.73
CA PHE A 79 -12.25 3.67 -8.03
C PHE A 79 -11.05 3.88 -8.98
N LEU A 80 -9.87 3.34 -8.61
CA LEU A 80 -8.71 3.17 -9.48
C LEU A 80 -8.75 1.78 -10.13
N PRO A 81 -8.45 1.66 -11.45
CA PRO A 81 -8.31 0.37 -12.12
C PRO A 81 -7.42 -0.62 -11.36
N PHE A 82 -7.82 -1.90 -11.36
CA PHE A 82 -7.13 -2.97 -10.63
C PHE A 82 -5.65 -3.10 -11.03
N GLU A 83 -5.34 -2.83 -12.30
CA GLU A 83 -4.02 -2.88 -12.90
C GLU A 83 -3.02 -1.93 -12.24
N LEU A 84 -3.50 -0.92 -11.51
CA LEU A 84 -2.67 0.06 -10.80
C LEU A 84 -2.42 -0.34 -9.34
N ASN A 85 -2.97 -1.46 -8.86
CA ASN A 85 -2.73 -1.98 -7.51
C ASN A 85 -2.90 -3.52 -7.48
N TRP A 86 -2.31 -4.21 -8.46
CA TRP A 86 -2.47 -5.65 -8.65
C TRP A 86 -1.78 -6.41 -7.52
N LYS A 87 -2.46 -7.35 -6.85
CA LYS A 87 -1.83 -8.12 -5.76
C LYS A 87 -0.93 -9.20 -6.32
N SER A 88 0.23 -9.41 -5.68
CA SER A 88 1.21 -10.40 -6.13
C SER A 88 0.68 -11.84 -6.12
N TYR A 89 -0.29 -12.14 -5.26
CA TYR A 89 -0.91 -13.45 -5.12
C TYR A 89 -2.18 -13.64 -5.98
N TRP A 90 -2.57 -12.64 -6.79
CA TRP A 90 -3.60 -12.83 -7.80
C TRP A 90 -3.03 -13.52 -9.05
N GLU A 91 -3.92 -13.98 -9.94
CA GLU A 91 -3.52 -14.54 -11.24
C GLU A 91 -2.69 -13.53 -12.04
N ARG A 92 -1.76 -14.00 -12.87
CA ARG A 92 -0.92 -13.13 -13.69
C ARG A 92 -1.76 -12.31 -14.66
N ASN A 93 -1.68 -10.98 -14.55
CA ASN A 93 -2.30 -10.06 -15.49
C ASN A 93 -1.22 -9.28 -16.27
N PRO A 94 -1.10 -9.45 -17.59
CA PRO A 94 -0.12 -8.71 -18.40
C PRO A 94 -0.43 -7.21 -18.51
N MET A 95 -1.65 -6.78 -18.17
CA MET A 95 -2.03 -5.37 -18.12
C MET A 95 -1.69 -4.70 -16.78
N ALA A 96 -1.31 -5.48 -15.75
CA ALA A 96 -0.90 -4.93 -14.47
C ALA A 96 0.33 -4.02 -14.64
N SER A 97 0.15 -2.75 -14.30
CA SER A 97 1.20 -1.73 -14.37
C SER A 97 1.93 -1.56 -13.04
N VAL A 98 1.24 -1.85 -11.92
CA VAL A 98 1.83 -1.84 -10.58
C VAL A 98 1.44 -3.14 -9.88
N VAL A 99 2.45 -3.90 -9.46
CA VAL A 99 2.28 -5.09 -8.61
C VAL A 99 2.59 -4.70 -7.17
N HIS A 100 1.63 -4.89 -6.29
CA HIS A 100 1.71 -4.62 -4.87
C HIS A 100 1.82 -5.93 -4.08
N PHE A 101 2.99 -6.17 -3.48
CA PHE A 101 3.21 -7.23 -2.50
C PHE A 101 2.51 -6.90 -1.17
N HIS A 102 1.18 -7.00 -1.17
CA HIS A 102 0.34 -6.81 0.01
C HIS A 102 0.46 -8.01 0.95
N GLY A 103 0.73 -7.77 2.24
CA GLY A 103 1.04 -8.85 3.18
C GLY A 103 2.46 -9.43 2.96
N PRO A 104 2.60 -10.74 2.64
CA PRO A 104 3.89 -11.44 2.55
C PRO A 104 4.93 -10.73 1.68
N LYS A 105 6.17 -10.64 2.18
CA LYS A 105 7.32 -10.09 1.45
C LYS A 105 8.18 -11.20 0.87
N CYS A 106 8.85 -10.91 -0.25
CA CYS A 106 9.64 -11.91 -0.98
C CYS A 106 10.69 -12.60 -0.10
N GLU A 107 11.60 -11.83 0.48
CA GLU A 107 12.71 -12.38 1.26
C GLU A 107 12.29 -12.99 2.59
N LYS A 108 11.29 -12.40 3.27
CA LYS A 108 10.89 -12.81 4.62
C LYS A 108 9.87 -13.94 4.67
N ASP A 109 8.98 -14.02 3.67
CA ASP A 109 7.80 -14.88 3.76
C ASP A 109 7.69 -15.81 2.55
N ILE A 110 7.69 -15.25 1.33
CA ILE A 110 7.39 -16.00 0.11
C ILE A 110 8.51 -16.98 -0.26
N ILE A 111 9.77 -16.54 -0.25
CA ILE A 111 10.93 -17.39 -0.57
C ILE A 111 11.12 -18.48 0.49
N PRO A 112 11.09 -18.18 1.82
CA PRO A 112 11.12 -19.22 2.84
C PRO A 112 9.98 -20.23 2.74
N TYR A 113 8.75 -19.77 2.46
CA TYR A 113 7.61 -20.66 2.26
C TYR A 113 7.79 -21.56 1.03
N ARG A 114 8.28 -21.02 -0.10
CA ARG A 114 8.60 -21.80 -1.30
C ARG A 114 9.65 -22.88 -1.03
N ALA A 115 10.68 -22.55 -0.24
CA ALA A 115 11.80 -23.45 0.01
C ALA A 115 11.49 -24.52 1.06
N MET A 116 10.75 -24.17 2.11
CA MET A 116 10.63 -24.98 3.33
C MET A 116 9.17 -25.18 3.80
N GLY A 117 8.19 -24.54 3.18
CA GLY A 117 6.80 -24.54 3.62
C GLY A 117 6.56 -23.76 4.91
N THR A 118 7.50 -22.91 5.34
CA THR A 118 7.43 -22.17 6.59
C THR A 118 6.48 -20.97 6.48
N VAL A 119 5.50 -20.90 7.38
CA VAL A 119 4.67 -19.71 7.60
C VAL A 119 5.18 -19.02 8.87
N ALA A 120 5.81 -17.86 8.72
CA ALA A 120 6.36 -17.11 9.85
C ALA A 120 5.29 -16.30 10.60
N ILE A 121 4.24 -15.90 9.89
CA ILE A 121 3.13 -15.09 10.39
C ILE A 121 1.83 -15.79 9.97
N ASP A 122 1.04 -16.23 10.94
CA ASP A 122 -0.14 -17.08 10.69
C ASP A 122 -1.17 -16.43 9.76
N VAL A 123 -1.37 -15.10 9.85
CA VAL A 123 -2.30 -14.38 8.97
C VAL A 123 -1.90 -14.43 7.48
N PHE A 124 -0.66 -14.84 7.18
CA PHE A 124 -0.17 -14.99 5.81
C PHE A 124 -0.37 -16.41 5.26
N ALA A 125 -0.80 -17.38 6.06
CA ALA A 125 -0.92 -18.78 5.64
C ALA A 125 -1.74 -18.95 4.35
N ASP A 126 -2.94 -18.37 4.31
CA ASP A 126 -3.84 -18.49 3.16
C ASP A 126 -3.25 -17.82 1.91
N ILE A 127 -2.66 -16.63 2.07
CA ILE A 127 -2.01 -15.91 0.96
C ILE A 127 -0.84 -16.71 0.40
N LEU A 128 0.01 -17.27 1.28
CA LEU A 128 1.14 -18.11 0.89
C LEU A 128 0.68 -19.40 0.20
N HIS A 129 -0.44 -19.98 0.63
CA HIS A 129 -1.04 -21.13 -0.03
C HIS A 129 -1.59 -20.78 -1.43
N THR A 130 -2.28 -19.65 -1.58
CA THR A 130 -2.72 -19.13 -2.89
C THR A 130 -1.52 -18.89 -3.80
N CYS A 131 -0.47 -18.28 -3.27
CA CYS A 131 0.82 -18.08 -3.91
C CYS A 131 1.41 -19.37 -4.51
N ALA A 132 1.33 -20.48 -3.79
CA ALA A 132 1.87 -21.77 -4.24
C ALA A 132 0.97 -22.53 -5.23
N SER A 133 -0.32 -22.20 -5.29
CA SER A 133 -1.31 -22.98 -6.04
C SER A 133 -1.77 -22.28 -7.32
N THR A 134 -2.14 -21.00 -7.25
CA THR A 134 -2.81 -20.27 -8.33
C THR A 134 -2.27 -18.87 -8.58
N GLY A 135 -1.46 -18.32 -7.67
CA GLY A 135 -0.89 -16.99 -7.78
C GLY A 135 0.38 -16.90 -8.65
N ASP A 136 0.78 -15.68 -9.00
CA ASP A 136 2.01 -15.38 -9.75
C ASP A 136 3.17 -14.96 -8.84
N CYS A 137 3.00 -15.01 -7.52
CA CYS A 137 3.89 -14.33 -6.58
C CYS A 137 5.32 -14.88 -6.57
N TYR A 138 5.54 -16.17 -6.85
CA TYR A 138 6.89 -16.73 -6.99
C TYR A 138 7.62 -16.15 -8.19
N SER A 139 6.99 -16.15 -9.37
CA SER A 139 7.58 -15.53 -10.56
C SER A 139 7.80 -14.05 -10.35
N ARG A 140 6.89 -13.35 -9.67
CA ARG A 140 7.05 -11.91 -9.37
C ARG A 140 8.15 -11.64 -8.36
N CYS A 141 8.33 -12.50 -7.37
CA CYS A 141 9.47 -12.39 -6.47
C CYS A 141 10.77 -12.65 -7.22
N ASP A 142 10.85 -13.67 -8.06
CA ASP A 142 12.04 -13.93 -8.87
C ASP A 142 12.35 -12.72 -9.78
N GLU A 143 11.36 -12.19 -10.51
CA GLU A 143 11.49 -10.96 -11.32
C GLU A 143 11.94 -9.73 -10.51
N PHE A 144 11.41 -9.57 -9.29
CA PHE A 144 11.75 -8.45 -8.41
C PHE A 144 13.17 -8.58 -7.86
N MET A 145 13.57 -9.78 -7.41
CA MET A 145 14.92 -10.04 -6.91
C MET A 145 15.95 -9.89 -8.04
N ASP A 146 15.65 -10.41 -9.24
CA ASP A 146 16.50 -10.22 -10.43
C ASP A 146 16.65 -8.74 -10.78
N TYR A 147 15.60 -7.93 -10.62
CA TYR A 147 15.68 -6.49 -10.83
C TYR A 147 16.61 -5.81 -9.81
N LEU A 148 16.54 -6.21 -8.54
CA LEU A 148 17.38 -5.68 -7.47
C LEU A 148 18.85 -6.10 -7.60
N GLU A 149 19.11 -7.34 -7.99
CA GLU A 149 20.46 -7.92 -8.08
C GLU A 149 21.13 -7.68 -9.45
N GLY A 150 20.33 -7.37 -10.47
CA GLY A 150 20.75 -7.17 -11.83
C GLY A 150 21.42 -5.80 -12.09
N PRO A 151 21.58 -5.41 -13.37
CA PRO A 151 22.30 -4.19 -13.76
C PRO A 151 21.66 -2.87 -13.26
N ASN A 152 20.47 -2.95 -12.66
CA ASN A 152 19.80 -1.81 -12.03
C ASN A 152 20.16 -1.64 -10.54
N ARG A 153 20.91 -2.57 -9.94
CA ARG A 153 21.30 -2.53 -8.54
C ARG A 153 21.90 -1.18 -8.13
N ASP A 154 22.86 -0.68 -8.92
CA ASP A 154 23.51 0.61 -8.64
C ASP A 154 22.52 1.79 -8.63
N ARG A 155 21.46 1.73 -9.44
CA ARG A 155 20.39 2.74 -9.46
C ARG A 155 19.49 2.64 -8.23
N VAL A 156 19.18 1.42 -7.80
CA VAL A 156 18.37 1.18 -6.60
C VAL A 156 19.14 1.61 -5.35
N ASP A 157 20.41 1.22 -5.23
CA ASP A 157 21.28 1.61 -4.11
C ASP A 157 21.43 3.13 -4.04
N SER A 158 21.62 3.80 -5.19
CA SER A 158 21.66 5.26 -5.26
C SER A 158 20.36 5.94 -4.82
N LEU A 159 19.20 5.34 -5.12
CA LEU A 159 17.90 5.85 -4.71
C LEU A 159 17.69 5.66 -3.20
N ILE A 160 18.06 4.50 -2.65
CA ILE A 160 18.00 4.22 -1.21
C ILE A 160 18.88 5.23 -0.45
N ASP A 161 20.12 5.44 -0.93
CA ASP A 161 21.02 6.44 -0.35
C ASP A 161 20.45 7.86 -0.41
N LEU A 162 19.78 8.22 -1.51
CA LEU A 162 19.10 9.50 -1.63
C LEU A 162 17.96 9.63 -0.61
N LEU A 163 17.15 8.59 -0.43
CA LEU A 163 16.05 8.58 0.53
C LEU A 163 16.57 8.70 1.96
N HIS A 164 17.62 7.95 2.33
CA HIS A 164 18.26 8.08 3.64
C HIS A 164 18.81 9.49 3.89
N LYS A 165 19.43 10.12 2.87
CA LYS A 165 19.91 11.51 2.98
C LYS A 165 18.76 12.51 3.15
N LEU A 166 17.63 12.31 2.45
CA LEU A 166 16.45 13.16 2.57
C LEU A 166 15.79 13.04 3.94
N ASP A 167 15.73 11.83 4.51
CA ASP A 167 15.21 11.61 5.86
C ASP A 167 16.12 12.20 6.94
N ALA A 168 17.44 12.04 6.81
CA ALA A 168 18.41 12.68 7.70
C ALA A 168 18.29 14.21 7.70
N ASN A 169 18.03 14.81 6.53
CA ASN A 169 17.82 16.26 6.40
C ASN A 169 16.47 16.73 6.97
N ARG A 170 15.45 15.87 7.04
CA ARG A 170 14.16 16.20 7.68
C ARG A 170 14.21 16.10 9.20
N GLN A 171 15.13 15.31 9.75
CA GLN A 171 15.34 15.18 11.19
C GLN A 171 16.33 16.22 11.76
N ALA A 172 16.97 17.03 10.92
CA ALA A 172 17.77 18.16 11.38
C ALA A 172 16.87 19.20 12.06
N PRO A 173 17.14 19.59 13.32
CA PRO A 173 16.30 20.55 14.03
C PRO A 173 16.33 21.89 13.30
N GLN A 174 15.15 22.51 13.14
CA GLN A 174 15.02 23.93 12.77
C GLN A 174 15.61 24.79 13.89
N LEU A 175 16.93 24.92 13.92
CA LEU A 175 17.64 25.94 14.68
C LEU A 175 17.88 27.12 13.75
N ALA A 176 16.94 28.07 13.78
CA ALA A 176 17.17 29.52 13.67
C ALA A 176 15.88 30.22 13.26
N GLY A 177 15.39 31.13 14.11
CA GLY A 177 14.33 32.05 13.71
C GLY A 177 13.67 32.87 14.81
N ASP A 178 14.32 33.15 15.95
CA ASP A 178 13.92 34.24 16.84
C ASP A 178 15.12 35.16 17.07
N ALA A 179 15.09 36.32 16.40
CA ALA A 179 15.84 37.52 16.72
C ALA A 179 14.99 38.74 16.36
#